data_AF-A0A7C5N5B4-F1
#
_entry.id   AF-A0A7C5N5B4-F1
#
_cell.length_a   1.000
_cell.length_b   1.000
_cell.length_c   1.000
_cell.angle_alpha   90.00
_cell.angle_beta   90.00
_cell.angle_gamma   90.00
#
_symmetry.space_group_name_H-M   'P 1'
#
loop_
_entity.id
_entity.type
_entity.pdbx_description
1 polymer ?
#
loop_
_entity_poly.entity_id
_entity_poly.type
_entity_poly.pdbx_seq_one_letter_code
_entity_poly.pdbx_strand_id
1 'polypeptide(L)'
;MWIPPLLIIPFLIYNAVAFDLVGNKGLSWAQPVASFNMLSGAVWTLSVADLLVIFALALLLLEGVRTWRAVGSQFSAAIGAAAVFVLYLGEFMFFPAASTSLFFTCMAMSFVDMVSRVVSSRRSREQGMDGEF
;
A
#
# COMPACT_ATOMS: atom_id res chain seq x y z
N MET A 1 5.18 20.53 -4.13
CA MET A 1 3.99 19.83 -4.69
C MET A 1 3.64 18.69 -3.74
N TRP A 2 2.45 18.68 -3.15
CA TRP A 2 2.03 17.59 -2.27
C TRP A 2 1.64 16.39 -3.13
N ILE A 3 2.21 15.22 -2.82
CA ILE A 3 1.94 13.97 -3.54
C ILE A 3 1.24 13.04 -2.54
N PRO A 4 0.00 12.60 -2.82
CA PRO A 4 -0.69 11.68 -1.94
C PRO A 4 0.04 10.33 -1.89
N PRO A 5 -0.07 9.57 -0.78
CA PRO A 5 0.54 8.25 -0.70
C PRO A 5 -0.07 7.32 -1.75
N LEU A 6 0.76 6.66 -2.54
CA LEU A 6 0.34 5.78 -3.62
C LEU A 6 -0.38 4.53 -3.12
N LEU A 7 -0.15 4.11 -1.88
CA LEU A 7 -0.89 3.01 -1.27
C LEU A 7 -2.38 3.32 -1.03
N ILE A 8 -2.85 4.55 -1.25
CA ILE A 8 -4.29 4.83 -1.36
C ILE A 8 -4.92 4.13 -2.58
N ILE A 9 -4.15 3.85 -3.63
CA ILE A 9 -4.66 3.25 -4.86
C ILE A 9 -5.12 1.80 -4.64
N PRO A 10 -4.30 0.87 -4.08
CA PRO A 10 -4.75 -0.49 -3.80
C PRO A 10 -5.92 -0.52 -2.80
N PHE A 11 -5.99 0.45 -1.87
CA PHE A 11 -7.13 0.61 -0.95
C PHE A 11 -8.42 0.85 -1.73
N LEU A 12 -8.42 1.83 -2.62
CA LEU A 12 -9.57 2.18 -3.45
C LEU A 12 -9.96 1.04 -4.40
N ILE A 13 -8.98 0.34 -4.99
CA ILE A 13 -9.26 -0.81 -5.86
C ILE A 13 -9.95 -1.93 -5.06
N TYR A 14 -9.44 -2.25 -3.87
CA TYR A 14 -10.05 -3.27 -3.04
C TYR A 14 -11.50 -2.93 -2.70
N ASN A 15 -11.75 -1.70 -2.24
CA ASN A 15 -13.09 -1.28 -1.83
C ASN A 15 -14.06 -1.18 -2.99
N ALA A 16 -13.60 -0.74 -4.15
CA ALA A 16 -14.42 -0.72 -5.36
C ALA A 16 -14.95 -2.12 -5.70
N VAL A 17 -14.13 -3.16 -5.50
CA VAL A 17 -14.52 -4.55 -5.72
C VAL A 17 -15.34 -5.10 -4.54
N ALA A 18 -14.89 -4.91 -3.31
CA ALA A 18 -15.50 -5.50 -2.11
C ALA A 18 -16.93 -4.97 -1.85
N PHE A 19 -17.21 -3.74 -2.24
CA PHE A 19 -18.54 -3.11 -2.11
C PHE A 19 -19.33 -3.06 -3.43
N ASP A 20 -18.90 -3.81 -4.46
CA ASP A 20 -19.56 -3.89 -5.77
C ASP A 20 -19.78 -2.51 -6.46
N LEU A 21 -18.89 -1.55 -6.20
CA LEU A 21 -19.01 -0.18 -6.74
C LEU A 21 -18.79 -0.10 -8.26
N VAL A 22 -18.27 -1.19 -8.85
CA VAL A 22 -17.98 -1.30 -10.29
C VAL A 22 -18.98 -2.22 -11.02
N GLY A 23 -20.03 -2.71 -10.33
CA GLY A 23 -21.05 -3.59 -10.91
C GLY A 23 -20.54 -4.98 -11.28
N ASN A 24 -19.50 -5.44 -10.59
CA ASN A 24 -18.84 -6.72 -10.84
C ASN A 24 -19.40 -7.79 -9.90
N LYS A 25 -20.62 -8.27 -10.22
CA LYS A 25 -21.24 -9.41 -9.52
C LYS A 25 -20.52 -10.71 -9.89
N GLY A 26 -19.40 -10.99 -9.23
CA GLY A 26 -18.71 -12.28 -9.34
C GLY A 26 -17.19 -12.23 -9.40
N LEU A 27 -16.54 -11.05 -9.28
CA LEU A 27 -15.09 -11.02 -9.18
C LEU A 27 -14.66 -11.67 -7.85
N SER A 28 -14.04 -12.84 -7.94
CA SER A 28 -13.47 -13.52 -6.79
C SER A 28 -11.99 -13.17 -6.68
N TRP A 29 -11.55 -12.71 -5.51
CA TRP A 29 -10.13 -12.49 -5.23
C TRP A 29 -9.28 -13.76 -5.42
N ALA A 30 -9.87 -14.93 -5.17
CA ALA A 30 -9.22 -16.22 -5.34
C ALA A 30 -9.23 -16.72 -6.79
N GLN A 31 -9.81 -15.97 -7.74
CA GLN A 31 -9.86 -16.38 -9.14
C GLN A 31 -8.44 -16.54 -9.70
N PRO A 32 -8.10 -17.70 -10.27
CA PRO A 32 -6.84 -17.90 -10.97
C PRO A 32 -6.73 -16.98 -12.19
N VAL A 33 -5.55 -16.40 -12.38
CA VAL A 33 -5.18 -15.61 -13.57
C VAL A 33 -4.20 -16.39 -14.44
N ALA A 34 -3.22 -17.03 -13.82
CA ALA A 34 -2.23 -17.85 -14.51
C ALA A 34 -1.77 -18.99 -13.61
N SER A 35 -1.40 -20.12 -14.20
CA SER A 35 -0.82 -21.25 -13.49
C SER A 35 0.46 -21.69 -14.19
N PHE A 36 1.47 -22.01 -13.40
CA PHE A 36 2.81 -22.35 -13.86
C PHE A 36 3.25 -23.67 -13.23
N ASN A 37 3.77 -24.58 -14.07
CA ASN A 37 4.43 -25.78 -13.60
C ASN A 37 5.85 -25.43 -13.16
N MET A 38 6.14 -25.61 -11.87
CA MET A 38 7.44 -25.30 -11.28
C MET A 38 8.43 -26.45 -11.47
N LEU A 39 9.73 -26.13 -11.49
CA LEU A 39 10.81 -27.14 -11.50
C LEU A 39 10.77 -28.07 -10.28
N SER A 40 10.15 -27.64 -9.18
CA SER A 40 9.89 -28.47 -8.00
C SER A 40 8.82 -29.55 -8.21
N GLY A 41 8.11 -29.55 -9.34
CA GLY A 41 6.98 -30.42 -9.64
C GLY A 41 5.63 -29.92 -9.10
N ALA A 42 5.60 -28.80 -8.39
CA ALA A 42 4.36 -28.17 -7.93
C ALA A 42 3.73 -27.28 -9.01
N VAL A 43 2.41 -27.10 -8.96
CA VAL A 43 1.70 -26.08 -9.74
C VAL A 43 1.51 -24.85 -8.88
N TRP A 44 2.18 -23.74 -9.24
CA TRP A 44 1.94 -22.45 -8.62
C TRP A 44 0.86 -21.71 -9.41
N THR A 45 -0.15 -21.22 -8.72
CA THR A 45 -1.26 -20.47 -9.32
C THR A 45 -1.21 -19.04 -8.81
N LEU A 46 -1.16 -18.11 -9.76
CA LEU A 46 -1.27 -16.68 -9.53
C LEU A 46 -2.74 -16.29 -9.59
N SER A 47 -3.25 -15.73 -8.49
CA SER A 47 -4.64 -15.27 -8.37
C SER A 47 -4.78 -13.75 -8.59
N VAL A 48 -6.02 -13.28 -8.73
CA VAL A 48 -6.34 -11.84 -8.79
C VAL A 48 -5.88 -11.12 -7.51
N ALA A 49 -5.99 -11.76 -6.34
CA ALA A 49 -5.46 -11.24 -5.09
C ALA A 49 -3.94 -10.99 -5.16
N ASP A 50 -3.20 -11.96 -5.69
CA ASP A 50 -1.74 -11.86 -5.80
C ASP A 50 -1.33 -10.70 -6.72
N LEU A 51 -2.10 -10.43 -7.78
CA LEU A 51 -1.85 -9.27 -8.64
C LEU A 51 -1.99 -7.95 -7.89
N LEU A 52 -3.01 -7.81 -7.03
CA LEU A 52 -3.19 -6.60 -6.24
C LEU A 52 -2.05 -6.43 -5.21
N VAL A 53 -1.58 -7.53 -4.61
CA VAL A 53 -0.41 -7.54 -3.73
C VAL A 53 0.85 -7.09 -4.47
N ILE A 54 1.13 -7.68 -5.64
CA ILE A 54 2.29 -7.31 -6.47
C ILE A 54 2.21 -5.85 -6.89
N PHE A 55 1.02 -5.37 -7.25
CA PHE A 55 0.79 -3.99 -7.62
C PHE A 55 1.03 -3.03 -6.43
N ALA A 56 0.49 -3.35 -5.25
CA ALA A 56 0.72 -2.58 -4.03
C ALA A 56 2.22 -2.56 -3.66
N LEU A 57 2.91 -3.69 -3.78
CA LEU A 57 4.37 -3.78 -3.60
C LEU A 57 5.13 -2.89 -4.59
N ALA A 58 4.76 -2.92 -5.87
CA ALA A 58 5.38 -2.07 -6.87
C ALA A 58 5.19 -0.58 -6.55
N LEU A 59 3.99 -0.17 -6.12
CA LEU A 59 3.73 1.20 -5.68
C LEU A 59 4.57 1.60 -4.46
N LEU A 60 4.66 0.72 -3.45
CA LEU A 60 5.52 0.93 -2.28
C LEU A 60 6.99 1.11 -2.66
N LEU A 61 7.50 0.32 -3.61
CA LEU A 61 8.86 0.47 -4.12
C LEU A 61 9.05 1.80 -4.85
N LEU A 62 8.08 2.22 -5.67
CA LEU A 62 8.12 3.51 -6.35
C LEU A 62 8.09 4.68 -5.36
N GLU A 63 7.33 4.55 -4.27
CA GLU A 63 7.34 5.51 -3.16
C GLU A 63 8.70 5.58 -2.50
N GLY A 64 9.28 4.43 -2.17
CA GLY A 64 10.64 4.33 -1.65
C GLY A 64 11.63 5.07 -2.54
N VAL A 65 11.67 4.79 -3.85
CA VAL A 65 12.60 5.46 -4.79
C VAL A 65 12.38 6.98 -4.84
N ARG A 66 11.13 7.44 -4.76
CA ARG A 66 10.80 8.87 -4.78
C ARG A 66 11.22 9.59 -3.50
N THR A 67 11.15 8.96 -2.33
CA THR A 67 11.52 9.61 -1.06
C THR A 67 13.02 9.89 -0.96
N TRP A 68 13.88 9.11 -1.62
CA TRP A 68 15.33 9.39 -1.69
C TRP A 68 15.69 10.66 -2.47
N ARG A 69 14.84 11.10 -3.41
CA ARG A 69 15.10 12.24 -4.29
C ARG A 69 14.37 13.51 -3.88
N ALA A 70 13.54 13.46 -2.84
CA ALA A 70 12.66 14.56 -2.48
C ALA A 70 13.40 15.64 -1.66
N VAL A 71 13.44 16.87 -2.19
CA VAL A 71 13.80 18.10 -1.47
C VAL A 71 12.48 18.84 -1.17
N GLY A 72 11.96 18.72 0.06
CA GLY A 72 10.65 19.30 0.43
C GLY A 72 10.11 18.89 1.80
N SER A 73 8.87 19.29 2.12
CA SER A 73 8.22 19.05 3.43
C SER A 73 7.82 17.57 3.63
N GLN A 74 8.77 16.79 4.14
CA GLN A 74 8.61 15.37 4.48
C GLN A 74 7.56 15.12 5.58
N PHE A 75 7.24 16.14 6.38
CA PHE A 75 6.25 16.05 7.44
C PHE A 75 4.83 15.82 6.90
N SER A 76 4.43 16.59 5.88
CA SER A 76 3.11 16.45 5.24
C SER A 76 2.92 15.07 4.59
N ALA A 77 4.00 14.51 4.03
CA ALA A 77 4.00 13.18 3.43
C ALA A 77 3.84 12.08 4.50
N ALA A 78 4.45 12.24 5.68
CA ALA A 78 4.28 11.32 6.80
C ALA A 78 2.84 11.31 7.34
N ILE A 79 2.21 12.49 7.47
CA ILE A 79 0.79 12.60 7.87
C ILE A 79 -0.12 11.93 6.85
N GLY A 80 0.12 12.15 5.56
CA GLY A 80 -0.67 11.50 4.50
C GLY A 80 -0.62 9.98 4.59
N ALA A 81 0.58 9.40 4.75
CA ALA A 81 0.73 7.95 4.87
C ALA A 81 0.13 7.39 6.16
N ALA A 82 0.23 8.13 7.27
CA ALA A 82 -0.45 7.76 8.51
C ALA A 82 -1.97 7.74 8.34
N ALA A 83 -2.55 8.71 7.62
CA ALA A 83 -3.97 8.72 7.32
C ALA A 83 -4.39 7.49 6.48
N VAL A 84 -3.62 7.12 5.46
CA VAL A 84 -3.90 5.92 4.65
C VAL A 84 -3.83 4.65 5.50
N PHE A 85 -2.84 4.52 6.37
CA PHE A 85 -2.76 3.39 7.30
C PHE A 85 -3.97 3.33 8.25
N VAL A 86 -4.41 4.47 8.78
CA VAL A 86 -5.60 4.53 9.66
C VAL A 86 -6.87 4.17 8.90
N LEU A 87 -7.00 4.55 7.62
CA LEU A 87 -8.13 4.12 6.78
C LEU A 87 -8.17 2.61 6.62
N TYR A 88 -7.03 1.99 6.26
CA TYR A 88 -6.92 0.53 6.21
C TYR A 88 -7.26 -0.11 7.57
N LEU A 89 -6.65 0.37 8.65
CA LEU A 89 -6.84 -0.22 9.97
C LEU A 89 -8.30 -0.12 10.44
N GLY A 90 -8.92 1.05 10.28
CA GLY A 90 -10.31 1.25 10.63
C GLY A 90 -11.21 0.32 9.82
N GLU A 91 -11.03 0.27 8.51
CA GLU A 91 -11.86 -0.57 7.67
C GLU A 91 -11.71 -2.06 7.99
N PHE A 92 -10.49 -2.53 8.25
CA PHE A 92 -10.24 -3.91 8.68
C PHE A 92 -10.99 -4.28 9.98
N MET A 93 -11.09 -3.34 10.91
CA MET A 93 -11.75 -3.56 12.21
C MET A 93 -13.28 -3.48 12.13
N PHE A 94 -13.82 -2.59 11.29
CA PHE A 94 -15.26 -2.30 11.27
C PHE A 94 -16.04 -3.05 10.19
N PHE A 95 -15.40 -3.51 9.10
CA PHE A 95 -16.09 -4.08 7.95
C PHE A 95 -15.71 -5.55 7.72
N PRO A 96 -16.68 -6.49 7.76
CA PRO A 96 -16.43 -7.90 7.47
C PRO A 96 -15.84 -8.14 6.08
N ALA A 97 -16.21 -7.29 5.11
CA ALA A 97 -15.70 -7.36 3.74
C ALA A 97 -14.17 -7.18 3.69
N ALA A 98 -13.59 -6.43 4.62
CA ALA A 98 -12.15 -6.17 4.70
C ALA A 98 -11.38 -7.22 5.52
N SER A 99 -12.06 -8.17 6.20
CA SER A 99 -11.44 -9.22 7.01
C SER A 99 -10.79 -10.33 6.17
N THR A 100 -9.94 -9.96 5.21
CA THR A 100 -9.25 -10.89 4.30
C THR A 100 -7.73 -10.77 4.44
N SER A 101 -7.02 -11.87 4.14
CA SER A 101 -5.55 -11.85 4.11
C SER A 101 -5.02 -10.85 3.09
N LEU A 102 -5.69 -10.69 1.94
CA LEU A 102 -5.34 -9.71 0.91
C LEU A 102 -5.33 -8.28 1.46
N PHE A 103 -6.43 -7.89 2.11
CA PHE A 103 -6.57 -6.55 2.69
C PHE A 103 -5.56 -6.31 3.81
N PHE A 104 -5.39 -7.29 4.69
CA PHE A 104 -4.41 -7.23 5.78
C PHE A 104 -2.97 -7.07 5.26
N THR A 105 -2.60 -7.77 4.19
CA THR A 105 -1.28 -7.64 3.55
C THR A 105 -1.08 -6.25 2.96
N CYS A 106 -2.10 -5.65 2.34
CA CYS A 106 -2.04 -4.26 1.87
C CYS A 106 -1.94 -3.26 3.05
N MET A 107 -2.69 -3.48 4.14
CA MET A 107 -2.58 -2.71 5.37
C MET A 107 -1.16 -2.77 5.93
N ALA A 108 -0.55 -3.96 5.99
CA ALA A 108 0.82 -4.13 6.47
C ALA A 108 1.84 -3.36 5.60
N MET A 109 1.65 -3.31 4.27
CA MET A 109 2.48 -2.46 3.40
C MET A 109 2.29 -0.97 3.71
N SER A 110 1.06 -0.52 3.94
CA SER A 110 0.79 0.89 4.30
C SER A 110 1.40 1.26 5.66
N PHE A 111 1.47 0.31 6.59
CA PHE A 111 2.17 0.48 7.85
C PHE A 111 3.68 0.67 7.63
N VAL A 112 4.29 -0.17 6.79
CA VAL A 112 5.71 -0.04 6.44
C VAL A 112 6.01 1.31 5.77
N ASP A 113 5.15 1.76 4.85
CA ASP A 113 5.29 3.10 4.24
C ASP A 113 5.21 4.23 5.27
N MET A 114 4.19 4.19 6.15
CA MET A 114 4.03 5.17 7.22
C MET A 114 5.29 5.27 8.09
N VAL A 115 5.82 4.13 8.55
CA VAL A 115 7.04 4.10 9.38
C VAL A 115 8.23 4.69 8.62
N SER A 116 8.43 4.28 7.37
CA SER A 116 9.50 4.79 6.51
C SER A 116 9.45 6.32 6.37
N ARG A 117 8.26 6.88 6.15
CA ARG A 117 8.05 8.33 6.00
C ARG A 117 8.20 9.10 7.30
N VAL A 118 7.75 8.55 8.43
CA VAL A 118 7.98 9.14 9.76
C VAL A 118 9.48 9.22 10.05
N VAL A 119 10.23 8.14 9.80
CA VAL A 119 11.70 8.12 9.99
C VAL A 119 12.38 9.15 9.08
N SER A 120 12.00 9.19 7.80
CA SER A 120 12.55 10.14 6.84
C SER A 120 12.27 11.60 7.22
N SER A 121 11.07 11.89 7.77
CA SER A 121 10.70 13.24 8.20
C SER A 121 11.55 13.78 9.35
N ARG A 122 12.08 12.90 10.22
CA ARG A 122 12.93 13.31 11.35
C ARG A 122 14.30 13.75 10.88
N ARG A 123 14.91 13.01 9.95
CA ARG A 123 16.23 13.33 9.38
C ARG A 123 16.28 14.73 8.73
N SER A 124 15.21 15.12 8.04
CA SER A 124 15.13 16.46 7.44
C SER A 124 15.07 17.60 8.47
N ARG A 125 14.60 17.35 9.70
CA ARG A 125 14.53 18.37 10.76
C ARG A 125 15.88 18.55 11.45
N GLU A 126 16.63 17.47 11.63
CA GLU A 126 17.99 17.49 12.19
C GLU A 126 18.93 18.31 11.28
N GLN A 127 18.91 18.05 9.96
CA GLN A 127 19.74 18.79 9.00
C GLN A 127 19.37 20.28 8.86
N GLY A 128 18.13 20.66 9.21
CA GLY A 128 17.72 22.06 9.23
C GLY A 128 18.25 22.85 10.43
N MET A 129 18.68 22.17 11.51
CA MET A 129 19.21 22.81 12.71
C MET A 129 20.73 23.05 12.66
N ASP A 130 21.46 22.28 11.84
CA ASP A 130 22.90 22.41 11.66
C ASP A 130 23.31 23.54 10.68
N GLY A 131 22.34 24.13 9.97
CA GLY A 131 22.55 25.19 8.97
C GLY A 131 22.34 26.61 9.46
N GLU A 132 21.99 26.82 10.74
CA GLU A 132 21.73 28.14 11.34
C GLU A 132 22.88 28.70 12.20
N PHE A 133 24.12 28.23 11.99
CA PHE A 133 25.34 28.76 12.65
C PHE A 133 26.42 29.18 11.66
#